data_AF-A0A853B7P4-F1
#
_entry.id   AF-A0A853B7P4-F1
#
_cell.length_a   1.000
_cell.length_b   1.000
_cell.length_c   1.000
_cell.angle_alpha   90.00
_cell.angle_beta   90.00
_cell.angle_gamma   90.00
#
_symmetry.space_group_name_H-M   'P 1'
#
loop_
_entity.id
_entity.type
_entity.pdbx_description
1 polymer ?
#
loop_
_entity_poly.entity_id
_entity_poly.type
_entity_poly.pdbx_seq_one_letter_code
_entity_poly.pdbx_strand_id
1 'polypeptide(L)'
;MSTIRRMVVTGALAVPLVLGAAGVASADTYHHGLMSSADENGVSYYEHTDSTGEDGAVSDTVSAHARPGEAGYYRVTAAAGDEGASFTVTGAEAGRSHTGLLGGLLGW
;
A
#
# COMPACT_ATOMS: atom_id res chain seq x y z
N MET A 1 45.02 -40.13 -50.75
CA MET A 1 43.82 -39.46 -51.30
C MET A 1 42.89 -39.15 -50.13
N SER A 2 42.52 -37.87 -50.01
CA SER A 2 41.77 -37.22 -48.93
C SER A 2 40.45 -37.91 -48.56
N THR A 3 40.04 -37.87 -47.27
CA THR A 3 38.95 -36.99 -46.75
C THR A 3 38.45 -37.49 -45.38
N ILE A 4 38.77 -36.76 -44.31
CA ILE A 4 38.06 -36.88 -43.01
C ILE A 4 36.97 -35.81 -43.01
N ARG A 5 35.70 -36.22 -43.11
CA ARG A 5 34.55 -35.31 -42.99
C ARG A 5 34.39 -34.92 -41.52
N ARG A 6 34.70 -33.67 -41.18
CA ARG A 6 34.32 -33.03 -39.91
C ARG A 6 32.79 -33.04 -39.81
N MET A 7 32.24 -33.77 -38.85
CA MET A 7 30.84 -33.64 -38.46
C MET A 7 30.80 -32.82 -37.18
N VAL A 8 30.64 -31.51 -37.31
CA VAL A 8 30.25 -30.64 -36.19
C VAL A 8 28.73 -30.74 -36.14
N VAL A 9 28.24 -31.69 -35.34
CA VAL A 9 26.83 -31.66 -34.96
C VAL A 9 26.73 -30.71 -33.79
N THR A 10 26.11 -29.57 -34.08
CA THR A 10 25.58 -28.57 -33.17
C THR A 10 24.73 -29.26 -32.11
N GLY A 11 25.36 -29.73 -31.04
CA GLY A 11 24.68 -30.11 -29.81
C GLY A 11 24.17 -28.84 -29.19
N ALA A 12 22.94 -28.46 -29.55
CA ALA A 12 22.17 -27.50 -28.81
C ALA A 12 22.34 -27.83 -27.32
N LEU A 13 22.87 -26.89 -26.56
CA LEU A 13 22.74 -26.87 -25.11
C LEU A 13 21.24 -26.98 -24.85
N ALA A 14 20.78 -28.21 -24.61
CA ALA A 14 19.54 -28.47 -23.91
C ALA A 14 19.80 -28.00 -22.47
N VAL A 15 19.84 -26.68 -22.30
CA VAL A 15 19.45 -26.07 -21.04
C VAL A 15 18.05 -26.65 -20.83
N PRO A 16 17.83 -27.47 -19.79
CA PRO A 16 16.47 -27.75 -19.43
C PRO A 16 15.89 -26.37 -19.14
N LEU A 17 14.99 -25.90 -20.00
CA LEU A 17 14.12 -24.76 -19.70
C LEU A 17 13.23 -25.22 -18.54
N VAL A 18 13.83 -25.36 -17.36
CA VAL A 18 13.22 -25.22 -16.05
C VAL A 18 12.92 -23.73 -15.92
N LEU A 19 12.01 -23.26 -16.77
CA LEU A 19 11.18 -22.09 -16.53
C LEU A 19 9.75 -22.59 -16.33
N GLY A 20 9.62 -23.73 -15.63
CA GLY A 20 8.40 -24.08 -14.95
C GLY A 20 8.36 -23.27 -13.65
N ALA A 21 7.65 -22.14 -13.67
CA ALA A 21 7.00 -21.55 -12.50
C ALA A 21 7.84 -21.42 -11.20
N ALA A 22 9.14 -21.12 -11.30
CA ALA A 22 9.93 -20.77 -10.13
C ALA A 22 9.61 -19.32 -9.73
N GLY A 23 8.54 -19.17 -8.96
CA GLY A 23 8.25 -18.07 -8.05
C GLY A 23 8.41 -16.68 -8.66
N VAL A 24 7.32 -16.13 -9.21
CA VAL A 24 7.14 -14.69 -9.05
C VAL A 24 7.05 -14.51 -7.54
N ALA A 25 8.15 -14.12 -6.89
CA ALA A 25 8.10 -13.70 -5.52
C ALA A 25 7.06 -12.57 -5.50
N SER A 26 5.91 -12.82 -4.89
CA SER A 26 4.99 -11.75 -4.52
C SER A 26 5.82 -10.80 -3.66
N ALA A 27 6.25 -9.70 -4.25
CA ALA A 27 6.97 -8.69 -3.50
C ALA A 27 5.89 -7.94 -2.72
N ASP A 28 5.74 -8.29 -1.45
CA ASP A 28 4.89 -7.52 -0.57
C ASP A 28 5.35 -6.06 -0.61
N THR A 29 4.41 -5.17 -0.91
CA THR A 29 4.68 -3.74 -0.98
C THR A 29 4.25 -3.12 0.33
N TYR A 30 5.13 -2.32 0.93
CA TYR A 30 4.85 -1.60 2.16
C TYR A 30 5.16 -0.11 1.95
N HIS A 31 4.17 0.73 2.19
CA HIS A 31 4.28 2.18 2.14
C HIS A 31 3.92 2.76 3.50
N HIS A 32 4.79 3.63 4.01
CA HIS A 32 4.55 4.37 5.24
C HIS A 32 4.86 5.85 5.02
N GLY A 33 3.88 6.70 5.32
CA GLY A 33 3.97 8.14 5.21
C GLY A 33 3.58 8.80 6.53
N LEU A 34 4.42 9.72 6.99
CA LEU A 34 4.18 10.49 8.21
C LEU A 34 4.34 11.98 7.90
N MET A 35 3.36 12.78 8.30
CA MET A 35 3.38 14.23 8.24
C MET A 35 2.93 14.80 9.58
N SER A 36 3.69 15.76 10.10
CA SER A 36 3.27 16.55 11.25
C SER A 36 3.66 18.00 11.04
N SER A 37 2.80 18.91 11.47
CA SER A 37 3.05 20.35 11.39
C SER A 37 2.53 21.04 12.64
N ALA A 38 3.19 22.13 13.02
CA ALA A 38 2.78 22.98 14.12
C ALA A 38 3.04 24.44 13.73
N ASP A 39 2.02 25.28 13.88
CA ASP A 39 2.09 26.72 13.67
C ASP A 39 1.28 27.46 14.74
N GLU A 40 1.15 28.78 14.59
CA GLU A 40 0.36 29.62 15.51
C GLU A 40 -1.14 29.26 15.55
N ASN A 41 -1.65 28.58 14.52
CA ASN A 41 -3.04 28.17 14.39
C ASN A 41 -3.29 26.74 14.91
N GLY A 42 -2.26 25.99 15.28
CA GLY A 42 -2.39 24.69 15.93
C GLY A 42 -1.37 23.65 15.50
N VAL A 43 -1.72 22.39 15.75
CA VAL A 43 -0.93 21.20 15.42
C VAL A 43 -1.75 20.27 14.55
N SER A 44 -1.13 19.66 13.56
CA SER A 44 -1.69 18.56 12.78
C SER A 44 -0.75 17.37 12.72
N TYR A 45 -1.36 16.20 12.65
CA TYR A 45 -0.72 14.90 12.53
C TYR A 45 -1.46 14.12 11.46
N TYR A 46 -0.71 13.48 10.58
CA TYR A 46 -1.22 12.57 9.57
C TYR A 46 -0.23 11.43 9.40
N GLU A 47 -0.72 10.21 9.51
CA GLU A 47 0.01 8.98 9.27
C GLU A 47 -0.80 8.09 8.35
N HIS A 48 -0.13 7.48 7.39
CA HIS A 48 -0.72 6.54 6.46
C HIS A 48 0.22 5.36 6.28
N THR A 49 -0.34 4.16 6.38
CA THR A 49 0.37 2.91 6.14
C THR A 49 -0.45 2.07 5.18
N ASP A 50 0.17 1.63 4.09
CA ASP A 50 -0.40 0.66 3.17
C ASP A 50 0.51 -0.55 3.07
N SER A 51 -0.11 -1.72 2.99
CA SER A 51 0.58 -2.95 2.66
C SER A 51 -0.23 -3.75 1.66
N THR A 52 0.42 -4.33 0.66
CA THR A 52 -0.19 -5.30 -0.26
C THR A 52 0.67 -6.55 -0.31
N GLY A 53 0.05 -7.72 -0.25
CA GLY A 53 0.73 -9.00 -0.37
C GLY A 53 -0.19 -10.09 -0.89
N GLU A 54 0.25 -11.34 -0.77
CA GLU A 54 -0.50 -12.51 -1.24
C GLU A 54 -1.88 -12.63 -0.57
N ASP A 55 -1.98 -12.25 0.70
CA ASP A 55 -3.22 -12.29 1.49
C ASP A 55 -4.16 -11.08 1.26
N GLY A 56 -3.77 -10.14 0.39
CA GLY A 56 -4.55 -8.96 0.05
C GLY A 56 -3.89 -7.62 0.37
N ALA A 57 -4.69 -6.58 0.48
CA ALA A 57 -4.28 -5.21 0.73
C ALA A 57 -4.86 -4.69 2.06
N VAL A 58 -4.06 -3.95 2.82
CA VAL A 58 -4.47 -3.27 4.05
C VAL A 58 -4.01 -1.82 3.97
N SER A 59 -4.85 -0.90 4.44
CA SER A 59 -4.55 0.51 4.61
C SER A 59 -4.98 0.97 6.00
N ASP A 60 -4.12 1.71 6.70
CA ASP A 60 -4.42 2.37 7.97
C ASP A 60 -4.02 3.84 7.89
N THR A 61 -4.99 4.72 8.10
CA THR A 61 -4.81 6.16 8.10
C THR A 61 -5.20 6.70 9.45
N VAL A 62 -4.30 7.48 10.06
CA VAL A 62 -4.56 8.21 11.30
C VAL A 62 -4.38 9.69 11.02
N SER A 63 -5.37 10.50 11.36
CA SER A 63 -5.25 11.95 11.36
C SER A 63 -5.68 12.52 12.69
N ALA A 64 -4.95 13.53 13.15
CA ALA A 64 -5.32 14.28 14.33
C ALA A 64 -4.99 15.76 14.12
N HIS A 65 -5.79 16.62 14.72
CA HIS A 65 -5.52 18.05 14.75
C HIS A 65 -5.95 18.66 16.07
N ALA A 66 -5.25 19.71 16.47
CA ALA A 66 -5.61 20.54 17.60
C ALA A 66 -5.40 21.99 17.20
N ARG A 67 -6.48 22.77 17.20
CA ARG A 67 -6.53 24.20 16.88
C ARG A 67 -7.23 24.95 18.02
N PRO A 68 -7.11 26.28 18.11
CA PRO A 68 -7.87 27.05 19.10
C PRO A 68 -9.38 26.79 18.99
N GLY A 69 -9.94 26.13 20.01
CA GLY A 69 -11.37 25.84 20.10
C GLY A 69 -11.86 24.62 19.33
N GLU A 70 -10.95 23.82 18.75
CA GLU A 70 -11.28 22.59 18.03
C GLU A 70 -10.16 21.55 18.12
N ALA A 71 -10.50 20.30 18.35
CA ALA A 71 -9.61 19.16 18.21
C ALA A 71 -10.35 18.01 17.55
N GLY A 72 -9.64 17.27 16.72
CA GLY A 72 -10.19 16.12 16.01
C GLY A 72 -9.20 14.98 15.95
N TYR A 73 -9.75 13.78 15.89
CA TYR A 73 -9.04 12.54 15.64
C TYR A 73 -9.89 11.68 14.71
N TYR A 74 -9.27 11.12 13.68
CA TYR A 74 -9.87 10.12 12.82
C TYR A 74 -8.88 9.00 12.54
N ARG A 75 -9.40 7.77 12.53
CA ARG A 75 -8.71 6.60 12.04
C ARG A 75 -9.59 5.88 11.04
N VAL A 76 -9.01 5.55 9.90
CA VAL A 76 -9.63 4.72 8.87
C VAL A 76 -8.73 3.53 8.65
N THR A 77 -9.27 2.34 8.88
CA THR A 77 -8.60 1.08 8.53
C THR A 77 -9.43 0.41 7.45
N ALA A 78 -8.79 0.00 6.36
CA ALA A 78 -9.42 -0.76 5.28
C ALA A 78 -8.59 -2.02 4.99
N ALA A 79 -9.28 -3.10 4.63
CA ALA A 79 -8.64 -4.34 4.20
C ALA A 79 -9.44 -4.95 3.05
N ALA A 80 -8.75 -5.55 2.09
CA ALA A 80 -9.35 -6.27 0.98
C ALA A 80 -8.53 -7.52 0.67
N GLY A 81 -9.18 -8.67 0.57
CA GLY A 81 -8.55 -9.94 0.19
C GLY A 81 -9.57 -10.90 -0.41
N ASP A 82 -9.22 -12.18 -0.47
CA ASP A 82 -10.07 -13.22 -1.07
C ASP A 82 -11.41 -13.41 -0.34
N GLU A 83 -11.46 -13.06 0.95
CA GLU A 83 -12.67 -13.11 1.78
C GLU A 83 -13.57 -11.87 1.62
N GLY A 84 -13.16 -10.89 0.80
CA GLY A 84 -13.88 -9.66 0.54
C GLY A 84 -13.17 -8.41 1.07
N ALA A 85 -13.89 -7.30 1.12
CA ALA A 85 -13.38 -6.01 1.57
C ALA A 85 -14.15 -5.51 2.79
N SER A 86 -13.42 -4.89 3.72
CA SER A 86 -13.97 -4.26 4.91
C SER A 86 -13.28 -2.92 5.17
N PHE A 87 -13.99 -2.03 5.86
CA PHE A 87 -13.40 -0.81 6.38
C PHE A 87 -14.02 -0.46 7.72
N THR A 88 -13.25 0.21 8.56
CA THR A 88 -13.67 0.73 9.86
C THR A 88 -13.22 2.18 9.96
N VAL A 89 -14.14 3.04 10.38
CA VAL A 89 -13.85 4.45 10.69
C VAL A 89 -14.13 4.67 12.16
N THR A 90 -13.14 5.20 12.88
CA THR A 90 -13.29 5.66 14.26
C THR A 90 -12.86 7.11 14.33
N GLY A 91 -13.68 7.97 14.92
CA GLY A 91 -13.31 9.37 15.06
C GLY A 91 -13.98 10.03 16.25
N ALA A 92 -13.36 11.10 16.72
CA ALA A 92 -13.88 11.97 17.76
C ALA A 92 -13.48 13.41 17.43
N GLU A 93 -14.40 14.33 17.67
CA GLU A 93 -14.19 15.76 17.46
C GLU A 93 -14.75 16.52 18.66
N ALA A 94 -14.03 17.55 19.08
CA ALA A 94 -14.43 18.44 20.16
C ALA A 94 -14.19 19.88 19.72
N GLY A 95 -15.22 20.72 19.66
CA GLY A 95 -15.09 22.11 19.23
C GLY A 95 -16.34 22.67 18.58
N ARG A 96 -16.25 23.86 17.98
CA ARG A 96 -17.39 24.48 17.26
C ARG A 96 -17.63 23.76 15.93
N SER A 97 -18.56 22.81 15.96
CA SER A 97 -19.15 22.23 14.75
C SER A 97 -19.82 23.31 13.88
N HIS A 98 -19.22 23.61 12.74
CA HIS A 98 -19.93 24.13 11.57
C HIS A 98 -19.76 23.11 10.43
N THR A 99 -20.69 22.15 10.36
CA THR A 99 -21.15 21.50 9.12
C THR A 99 -20.11 20.80 8.24
N GLY A 100 -20.18 19.46 8.13
CA GLY A 100 -19.85 18.77 6.87
C GLY A 100 -18.92 17.55 6.90
N LEU A 101 -19.00 16.67 7.90
CA LEU A 101 -18.12 15.48 8.01
C LEU A 101 -18.28 14.42 6.89
N LEU A 102 -19.30 14.54 6.03
CA LEU A 102 -19.50 13.64 4.88
C LEU A 102 -18.97 14.18 3.54
N GLY A 103 -18.46 15.42 3.49
CA GLY A 103 -18.00 16.04 2.23
C GLY A 103 -16.55 15.72 1.83
N GLY A 104 -15.69 15.41 2.80
CA GLY A 104 -14.25 15.22 2.56
C GLY A 104 -13.85 13.81 2.12
N LEU A 105 -14.68 12.79 2.39
CA LEU A 105 -14.34 11.39 2.11
C LEU A 105 -14.68 10.93 0.68
N LEU A 106 -15.38 11.76 -0.10
CA LEU A 106 -15.79 11.48 -1.49
C LEU A 106 -15.10 12.39 -2.51
N GLY A 107 -14.09 13.15 -2.10
CA GLY A 107 -13.38 14.13 -2.92
C GLY A 107 -11.92 13.79 -3.14
N TRP A 108 -11.65 12.63 -3.76
CA TRP A 108 -10.42 12.35 -4.49
C TRP A 108 -10.76 11.61 -5.78
#